data_AF-A0A9X2KGG5-F1
#
_entry.id   AF-A0A9X2KGG5-F1
#
_cell.length_a   1.000
_cell.length_b   1.000
_cell.length_c   1.000
_cell.angle_alpha   90.00
_cell.angle_beta   90.00
_cell.angle_gamma   90.00
#
_symmetry.space_group_name_H-M   'P 1'
#
loop_
_entity.id
_entity.type
_entity.pdbx_description
1 polymer ?
#
loop_
_entity_poly.entity_id
_entity_poly.type
_entity_poly.pdbx_seq_one_letter_code
_entity_poly.pdbx_strand_id
1 'polypeptide(L)'
;MEEPPDKARAKPNGTGLDFYAALPTSADFRRLGDPAVYVPLPDDWVVGVADIVRSTAAIEAGAYKQINTVAAAVIAAIANGLAGKDFPFVFGGDGAGFALPAAQAELARTAMAAVAGWAGEAFDLTLRIAMVPVGTIRESGHDVRVARFSPSPDVAYAMFDGGGLAWAEQRMKAGEYRLEPAKGDAARPDLTGLTCRFAEIPASRGLILSIILVPAPPASPERFAALARAILALGADGLEVGSPVPPQGPDLRWPSAGFRIEAKVWAAKTGRALWSSRLSVLLRSFLAHLTFKTGIRVGRFDPRRYRAELVRNTDFRKFDDGLRMTLDCTPAVADRIEQRLRLAAAEGIARIGTHRQEAALMTCFVPSASRSDHVHFIDGAAGGYAAAAAMLPGRDSEGSA
;
A
#
# COMPACT_ATOMS: atom_id res chain seq x y z
N MET A 1 -7.59 -12.87 -38.82
CA MET A 1 -7.66 -11.62 -38.04
C MET A 1 -6.34 -11.56 -37.29
N GLU A 2 -5.35 -10.93 -37.93
CA GLU A 2 -3.96 -10.89 -37.48
C GLU A 2 -3.82 -10.22 -36.12
N GLU A 3 -3.08 -10.88 -35.24
CA GLU A 3 -2.61 -10.38 -33.97
C GLU A 3 -1.64 -9.21 -34.23
N PRO A 4 -1.78 -8.05 -33.55
CA PRO A 4 -0.88 -6.92 -33.79
C PRO A 4 0.52 -7.26 -33.26
N PRO A 5 1.59 -6.80 -33.93
CA PRO A 5 2.95 -7.19 -33.60
C PRO A 5 3.38 -6.65 -32.23
N ASP A 6 4.06 -7.52 -31.48
CA ASP A 6 4.76 -7.22 -30.24
C ASP A 6 5.73 -6.05 -30.46
N LYS A 7 5.42 -4.90 -29.84
CA LYS A 7 6.31 -3.73 -29.89
C LYS A 7 7.58 -4.08 -29.14
N ALA A 8 8.66 -4.26 -29.90
CA ALA A 8 10.02 -4.45 -29.40
C ALA A 8 10.32 -3.55 -28.19
N ARG A 9 10.76 -4.17 -27.10
CA ARG A 9 11.13 -3.58 -25.81
C ARG A 9 12.21 -2.50 -25.98
N ALA A 10 11.82 -1.24 -26.20
CA ALA A 10 12.73 -0.11 -26.02
C ALA A 10 13.00 0.03 -24.51
N LYS A 11 14.27 -0.12 -24.10
CA LYS A 11 14.67 0.21 -22.72
C LYS A 11 14.41 1.71 -22.48
N PRO A 12 13.78 2.10 -21.36
CA PRO A 12 13.60 3.51 -21.06
C PRO A 12 14.97 4.17 -20.88
N ASN A 13 15.28 5.20 -21.67
CA ASN A 13 16.56 5.93 -21.62
C ASN A 13 16.55 7.12 -20.62
N GLY A 14 15.51 7.27 -19.81
CA GLY A 14 15.43 8.32 -18.78
C GLY A 14 16.10 7.89 -17.48
N THR A 15 16.74 8.82 -16.77
CA THR A 15 17.30 8.60 -15.41
C THR A 15 16.45 9.21 -14.30
N GLY A 16 15.51 10.12 -14.65
CA GLY A 16 14.57 10.76 -13.72
C GLY A 16 13.24 10.01 -13.58
N LEU A 17 12.22 10.67 -13.01
CA LEU A 17 10.87 10.08 -12.84
C LEU A 17 10.21 9.65 -14.17
N ASP A 18 10.64 10.24 -15.30
CA ASP A 18 10.21 9.83 -16.64
C ASP A 18 10.57 8.38 -16.97
N PHE A 19 11.62 7.82 -16.35
CA PHE A 19 11.93 6.39 -16.40
C PHE A 19 10.72 5.55 -15.99
N TYR A 20 10.15 5.85 -14.81
CA TYR A 20 9.03 5.11 -14.26
C TYR A 20 7.76 5.36 -15.07
N ALA A 21 7.50 6.62 -15.47
CA ALA A 21 6.34 6.97 -16.27
C ALA A 21 6.34 6.27 -17.65
N ALA A 22 7.51 5.98 -18.22
CA ALA A 22 7.67 5.30 -19.50
C ALA A 22 7.55 3.77 -19.43
N LEU A 23 7.52 3.16 -18.23
CA LEU A 23 7.40 1.70 -18.11
C LEU A 23 6.05 1.22 -18.64
N PRO A 24 6.01 0.08 -19.36
CA PRO A 24 4.77 -0.51 -19.82
C PRO A 24 3.89 -0.91 -18.65
N THR A 25 2.58 -0.68 -18.80
CA THR A 25 1.58 -1.13 -17.82
C THR A 25 0.96 -2.45 -18.25
N SER A 26 0.56 -3.26 -17.29
CA SER A 26 -0.22 -4.48 -17.54
C SER A 26 -1.52 -4.47 -16.76
N ALA A 27 -2.62 -4.84 -17.42
CA ALA A 27 -3.92 -5.04 -16.76
C ALA A 27 -4.09 -6.47 -16.22
N ASP A 28 -3.24 -7.43 -16.63
CA ASP A 28 -3.30 -8.81 -16.16
C ASP A 28 -2.32 -9.02 -15.00
N PHE A 29 -2.86 -9.05 -13.77
CA PHE A 29 -2.06 -9.24 -12.56
C PHE A 29 -1.25 -10.55 -12.58
N ARG A 30 -1.71 -11.59 -13.29
CA ARG A 30 -1.01 -12.90 -13.34
C ARG A 30 0.35 -12.81 -14.04
N ARG A 31 0.54 -11.82 -14.93
CA ARG A 31 1.82 -11.57 -15.60
C ARG A 31 2.89 -11.08 -14.64
N LEU A 32 2.51 -10.48 -13.52
CA LEU A 32 3.45 -9.98 -12.50
C LEU A 32 4.11 -11.09 -11.69
N GLY A 33 3.67 -12.34 -11.85
CA GLY A 33 4.41 -13.49 -11.33
C GLY A 33 5.63 -13.86 -12.17
N ASP A 34 5.81 -13.31 -13.37
CA ASP A 34 6.98 -13.55 -14.21
C ASP A 34 8.07 -12.50 -13.92
N PRO A 35 9.26 -12.88 -13.40
CA PRO A 35 10.36 -11.94 -13.14
C PRO A 35 10.80 -11.15 -14.38
N ALA A 36 10.56 -11.65 -15.60
CA ALA A 36 10.96 -11.01 -16.85
C ALA A 36 10.16 -9.74 -17.20
N VAL A 37 9.09 -9.43 -16.46
CA VAL A 37 8.31 -8.18 -16.64
C VAL A 37 8.87 -7.02 -15.82
N TYR A 38 9.74 -7.29 -14.86
CA TYR A 38 10.32 -6.27 -13.98
C TYR A 38 11.57 -5.67 -14.61
N VAL A 39 11.68 -4.35 -14.53
CA VAL A 39 12.82 -3.58 -15.04
C VAL A 39 13.65 -3.08 -13.86
N PRO A 40 14.98 -3.31 -13.82
CA PRO A 40 15.85 -2.77 -12.78
C PRO A 40 15.78 -1.24 -12.71
N LEU A 41 15.73 -0.70 -11.50
CA LEU A 41 15.85 0.74 -11.28
C LEU A 41 17.25 1.23 -11.66
N PRO A 42 17.42 2.49 -12.09
CA PRO A 42 18.75 3.08 -12.27
C PRO A 42 19.57 3.08 -10.97
N ASP A 43 20.90 2.95 -11.09
CA ASP A 43 21.82 2.84 -9.93
C ASP A 43 21.82 4.09 -9.03
N ASP A 44 21.56 5.26 -9.61
CA ASP A 44 21.53 6.56 -8.93
C ASP A 44 20.21 6.83 -8.20
N TRP A 45 19.32 5.84 -8.10
CA TRP A 45 18.09 5.97 -7.34
C TRP A 45 18.30 5.67 -5.86
N VAL A 46 17.34 6.14 -5.04
CA VAL A 46 17.24 5.85 -3.62
C VAL A 46 15.92 5.12 -3.34
N VAL A 47 15.96 4.18 -2.41
CA VAL A 47 14.80 3.49 -1.87
C VAL A 47 14.50 4.06 -0.49
N GLY A 48 13.26 4.44 -0.25
CA GLY A 48 12.77 4.79 1.08
C GLY A 48 11.85 3.71 1.61
N VAL A 49 12.02 3.36 2.88
CA VAL A 49 11.16 2.41 3.60
C VAL A 49 10.71 3.02 4.93
N ALA A 50 9.47 2.74 5.30
CA ALA A 50 8.87 3.15 6.55
C ALA A 50 8.06 1.99 7.16
N ASP A 51 8.15 1.82 8.47
CA ASP A 51 7.49 0.74 9.24
C ASP A 51 7.12 1.26 10.63
N ILE A 52 5.89 1.02 11.05
CA ILE A 52 5.41 1.41 12.37
C ILE A 52 5.88 0.38 13.39
N VAL A 53 6.53 0.85 14.47
CA VAL A 53 6.89 -0.03 15.58
C VAL A 53 5.61 -0.57 16.21
N ARG A 54 5.48 -1.89 16.18
CA ARG A 54 4.27 -2.57 16.66
C ARG A 54 4.19 -2.47 18.17
N SER A 55 3.04 -2.03 18.66
CA SER A 55 2.59 -2.36 20.01
C SER A 55 1.34 -3.22 19.91
N THR A 56 1.36 -4.38 20.57
CA THR A 56 0.20 -5.28 20.67
C THR A 56 -1.04 -4.51 21.14
N ALA A 57 -0.83 -3.55 22.06
CA ALA A 57 -1.86 -2.65 22.56
C ALA A 57 -2.54 -1.76 21.49
N ALA A 58 -1.81 -1.23 20.50
CA ALA A 58 -2.40 -0.38 19.46
C ALA A 58 -3.27 -1.19 18.48
N ILE A 59 -2.87 -2.42 18.18
CA ILE A 59 -3.64 -3.32 17.32
C ILE A 59 -4.90 -3.81 18.06
N GLU A 60 -4.76 -4.24 19.32
CA GLU A 60 -5.88 -4.69 20.17
C GLU A 60 -6.89 -3.58 20.49
N ALA A 61 -6.45 -2.32 20.56
CA ALA A 61 -7.33 -1.17 20.80
C ALA A 61 -8.17 -0.76 19.57
N GLY A 62 -8.15 -1.52 18.47
CA GLY A 62 -8.87 -1.18 17.24
C GLY A 62 -8.28 0.05 16.52
N ALA A 63 -7.02 0.39 16.76
CA ALA A 63 -6.38 1.57 16.17
C ALA A 63 -5.78 1.29 14.78
N TYR A 64 -6.07 0.14 14.15
CA TYR A 64 -5.44 -0.25 12.88
C TYR A 64 -5.70 0.73 11.73
N LYS A 65 -6.85 1.42 11.75
CA LYS A 65 -7.12 2.53 10.81
C LYS A 65 -6.14 3.70 10.96
N GLN A 66 -5.65 3.97 12.18
CA GLN A 66 -4.63 4.99 12.44
C GLN A 66 -3.28 4.55 11.90
N ILE A 67 -2.92 3.28 12.13
CA ILE A 67 -1.71 2.64 11.61
C ILE A 67 -1.66 2.73 10.08
N ASN A 68 -2.72 2.29 9.38
CA ASN A 68 -2.78 2.40 7.93
C ASN A 68 -2.71 3.86 7.44
N THR A 69 -3.31 4.81 8.18
CA THR A 69 -3.27 6.23 7.82
C THR A 69 -1.85 6.78 7.92
N VAL A 70 -1.09 6.44 8.96
CA VAL A 70 0.31 6.87 9.12
C VAL A 70 1.19 6.26 8.02
N ALA A 71 1.02 4.98 7.70
CA ALA A 71 1.74 4.36 6.60
C ALA A 71 1.43 5.02 5.24
N ALA A 72 0.15 5.30 4.95
CA ALA A 72 -0.24 6.00 3.72
C ALA A 72 0.17 7.48 3.70
N ALA A 73 0.40 8.11 4.86
CA ALA A 73 0.86 9.49 4.95
C ALA A 73 2.26 9.69 4.33
N VAL A 74 3.13 8.67 4.39
CA VAL A 74 4.44 8.70 3.72
C VAL A 74 4.25 8.88 2.21
N ILE A 75 3.38 8.08 1.60
CA ILE A 75 3.07 8.14 0.16
C ILE A 75 2.46 9.51 -0.19
N ALA A 76 1.48 9.97 0.59
CA ALA A 76 0.81 11.25 0.34
C ALA A 76 1.78 12.44 0.42
N ALA A 77 2.65 12.50 1.44
CA ALA A 77 3.60 13.58 1.61
C ALA A 77 4.61 13.67 0.46
N ILE A 78 5.12 12.52 0.00
CA ILE A 78 6.03 12.46 -1.15
C ILE A 78 5.30 12.85 -2.44
N ALA A 79 4.11 12.29 -2.68
CA ALA A 79 3.31 12.60 -3.87
C ALA A 79 3.00 14.10 -3.99
N ASN A 80 2.64 14.75 -2.88
CA ASN A 80 2.37 16.18 -2.84
C ASN A 80 3.65 17.00 -3.08
N GLY A 81 4.79 16.59 -2.54
CA GLY A 81 6.09 17.22 -2.82
C GLY A 81 6.49 17.11 -4.30
N LEU A 82 6.17 16.01 -4.97
CA LEU A 82 6.50 15.77 -6.38
C LEU A 82 5.57 16.47 -7.38
N ALA A 83 4.61 17.28 -6.90
CA ALA A 83 3.72 18.10 -7.71
C ALA A 83 2.97 17.33 -8.82
N GLY A 84 2.54 16.10 -8.51
CA GLY A 84 1.75 15.26 -9.41
C GLY A 84 2.55 14.45 -10.43
N LYS A 85 3.87 14.34 -10.28
CA LYS A 85 4.67 13.35 -11.01
C LYS A 85 4.52 11.96 -10.38
N ASP A 86 4.31 10.96 -11.23
CA ASP A 86 4.24 9.56 -10.80
C ASP A 86 5.60 9.09 -10.24
N PHE A 87 5.55 8.26 -9.22
CA PHE A 87 6.71 7.57 -8.66
C PHE A 87 6.31 6.17 -8.18
N PRO A 88 7.26 5.21 -8.13
CA PRO A 88 6.94 3.87 -7.67
C PRO A 88 6.85 3.81 -6.14
N PHE A 89 5.73 3.33 -5.63
CA PHE A 89 5.50 3.08 -4.20
C PHE A 89 4.66 1.83 -3.97
N VAL A 90 4.75 1.28 -2.77
CA VAL A 90 3.92 0.17 -2.30
C VAL A 90 3.47 0.42 -0.85
N PHE A 91 2.23 0.02 -0.56
CA PHE A 91 1.62 0.10 0.76
C PHE A 91 1.53 -1.29 1.39
N GLY A 92 2.12 -1.44 2.58
CA GLY A 92 2.24 -2.71 3.31
C GLY A 92 1.28 -2.90 4.49
N GLY A 93 0.36 -1.96 4.76
CA GLY A 93 -0.53 -1.99 5.92
C GLY A 93 0.01 -1.16 7.09
N ASP A 94 1.10 -1.59 7.70
CA ASP A 94 1.82 -0.90 8.79
C ASP A 94 3.07 -0.15 8.32
N GLY A 95 3.30 -0.10 7.01
CA GLY A 95 4.46 0.55 6.40
C GLY A 95 4.27 0.90 4.94
N ALA A 96 5.29 1.54 4.37
CA ALA A 96 5.34 1.91 2.96
C ALA A 96 6.76 1.81 2.42
N GLY A 97 6.90 1.44 1.15
CA GLY A 97 8.15 1.44 0.41
C GLY A 97 8.02 2.27 -0.86
N PHE A 98 9.09 2.93 -1.30
CA PHE A 98 9.10 3.70 -2.55
C PHE A 98 10.52 3.81 -3.11
N ALA A 99 10.63 4.25 -4.35
CA ALA A 99 11.92 4.62 -4.93
C ALA A 99 11.85 5.95 -5.70
N LEU A 100 12.93 6.72 -5.68
CA LEU A 100 13.06 8.00 -6.37
C LEU A 100 14.46 8.18 -6.97
N PRO A 101 14.61 9.00 -8.02
CA PRO A 101 15.93 9.46 -8.47
C PRO A 101 16.66 10.22 -7.36
N ALA A 102 17.99 10.16 -7.30
CA ALA A 102 18.80 10.90 -6.32
C ALA A 102 18.46 12.39 -6.25
N ALA A 103 18.08 13.01 -7.38
CA ALA A 103 17.69 14.42 -7.43
C ALA A 103 16.47 14.76 -6.53
N GLN A 104 15.66 13.77 -6.15
CA GLN A 104 14.50 13.92 -5.25
C GLN A 104 14.75 13.35 -3.85
N ALA A 105 15.98 12.93 -3.53
CA ALA A 105 16.29 12.30 -2.25
C ALA A 105 16.02 13.22 -1.05
N GLU A 106 16.38 14.51 -1.12
CA GLU A 106 16.14 15.42 0.00
C GLU A 106 14.67 15.80 0.19
N LEU A 107 13.89 15.82 -0.89
CA LEU A 107 12.45 15.94 -0.80
C LEU A 107 11.85 14.77 -0.04
N ALA A 108 12.24 13.54 -0.39
CA ALA A 108 11.80 12.35 0.33
C ALA A 108 12.26 12.36 1.79
N ARG A 109 13.52 12.71 2.08
CA ARG A 109 14.04 12.79 3.45
C ARG A 109 13.20 13.73 4.31
N THR A 110 12.93 14.93 3.79
CA THR A 110 12.13 15.95 4.48
C THR A 110 10.70 15.46 4.70
N ALA A 111 10.06 14.88 3.68
CA ALA A 111 8.70 14.37 3.78
C ALA A 111 8.59 13.21 4.79
N MET A 112 9.52 12.24 4.76
CA MET A 112 9.55 11.12 5.70
C MET A 112 9.75 11.60 7.13
N ALA A 113 10.73 12.49 7.37
CA ALA A 113 10.98 13.04 8.69
C ALA A 113 9.76 13.80 9.25
N ALA A 114 9.08 14.58 8.40
CA ALA A 114 7.85 15.29 8.77
C ALA A 114 6.73 14.32 9.16
N VAL A 115 6.53 13.25 8.38
CA VAL A 115 5.51 12.22 8.68
C VAL A 115 5.86 11.45 9.96
N ALA A 116 7.13 11.12 10.20
CA ALA A 116 7.53 10.42 11.42
C ALA A 116 7.33 11.28 12.68
N GLY A 117 7.68 12.58 12.61
CA GLY A 117 7.39 13.52 13.69
C GLY A 117 5.89 13.65 13.95
N TRP A 118 5.12 13.82 12.89
CA TRP A 118 3.66 13.90 12.97
C TRP A 118 3.01 12.63 13.54
N ALA A 119 3.51 11.44 13.19
CA ALA A 119 2.99 10.17 13.71
C ALA A 119 3.11 10.11 15.23
N GLY A 120 4.25 10.54 15.79
CA GLY A 120 4.48 10.64 17.23
C GLY A 120 3.58 11.69 17.88
N GLU A 121 3.61 12.92 17.39
CA GLU A 121 2.85 14.04 17.99
C GLU A 121 1.32 13.84 17.90
N ALA A 122 0.83 13.31 16.77
CA ALA A 122 -0.60 13.21 16.52
C ALA A 122 -1.20 11.90 17.02
N PHE A 123 -0.47 10.78 17.02
CA PHE A 123 -1.03 9.45 17.32
C PHE A 123 -0.27 8.65 18.36
N ASP A 124 0.83 9.17 18.93
CA ASP A 124 1.71 8.41 19.82
C ASP A 124 2.24 7.13 19.14
N LEU A 125 2.50 7.23 17.84
CA LEU A 125 3.04 6.14 17.03
C LEU A 125 4.50 6.42 16.67
N THR A 126 5.37 5.44 16.89
CA THR A 126 6.75 5.51 16.40
C THR A 126 6.82 4.96 14.99
N LEU A 127 7.10 5.83 14.02
CA LEU A 127 7.34 5.46 12.63
C LEU A 127 8.85 5.40 12.38
N ARG A 128 9.38 4.20 12.14
CA ARG A 128 10.76 4.03 11.65
C ARG A 128 10.79 4.44 10.19
N ILE A 129 11.83 5.19 9.81
CA ILE A 129 12.05 5.64 8.44
C ILE A 129 13.52 5.47 8.08
N ALA A 130 13.81 5.00 6.88
CA ALA A 130 15.15 4.89 6.35
C ALA A 130 15.19 5.18 4.85
N MET A 131 16.35 5.60 4.37
CA MET A 131 16.62 5.78 2.94
C MET A 131 17.97 5.16 2.56
N VAL A 132 17.97 4.33 1.53
CA VAL A 132 19.16 3.59 1.08
C VAL A 132 19.37 3.75 -0.42
N PRO A 133 20.59 4.05 -0.90
CA PRO A 133 20.88 4.07 -2.33
C PRO A 133 20.70 2.68 -2.98
N VAL A 134 20.22 2.64 -4.22
CA VAL A 134 20.07 1.39 -4.98
C VAL A 134 21.43 0.71 -5.20
N GLY A 135 22.49 1.47 -5.45
CA GLY A 135 23.86 0.93 -5.53
C GLY A 135 24.26 0.14 -4.28
N THR A 136 23.96 0.64 -3.09
CA THR A 136 24.27 -0.05 -1.81
C THR A 136 23.44 -1.33 -1.62
N ILE A 137 22.19 -1.35 -2.08
CA ILE A 137 21.36 -2.55 -2.09
C ILE A 137 21.99 -3.63 -3.01
N ARG A 138 22.50 -3.21 -4.17
CA ARG A 138 23.18 -4.09 -5.14
C ARG A 138 24.50 -4.64 -4.64
N GLU A 139 25.30 -3.82 -3.97
CA GLU A 139 26.53 -4.25 -3.30
C GLU A 139 26.26 -5.34 -2.24
N SER A 140 25.05 -5.35 -1.67
CA SER A 140 24.61 -6.36 -0.70
C SER A 140 24.01 -7.62 -1.34
N GLY A 141 24.06 -7.75 -2.67
CA GLY A 141 23.60 -8.92 -3.41
C GLY A 141 22.10 -8.95 -3.72
N HIS A 142 21.39 -7.83 -3.54
CA HIS A 142 19.97 -7.68 -3.86
C HIS A 142 19.76 -6.76 -5.06
N ASP A 143 18.55 -6.71 -5.62
CA ASP A 143 18.20 -5.71 -6.65
C ASP A 143 16.86 -5.06 -6.33
N VAL A 144 16.59 -3.93 -6.97
CA VAL A 144 15.29 -3.27 -6.92
C VAL A 144 14.80 -3.11 -8.34
N ARG A 145 13.82 -3.92 -8.69
CA ARG A 145 13.20 -3.96 -10.01
C ARG A 145 11.73 -3.61 -9.87
N VAL A 146 11.18 -2.95 -10.88
CA VAL A 146 9.83 -2.42 -10.85
C VAL A 146 9.04 -2.82 -12.09
N ALA A 147 7.76 -3.11 -11.90
CA ALA A 147 6.75 -3.26 -12.95
C ALA A 147 5.52 -2.38 -12.62
N ARG A 148 4.68 -2.09 -13.62
CA ARG A 148 3.45 -1.30 -13.44
C ARG A 148 2.20 -2.12 -13.71
N PHE A 149 1.32 -2.18 -12.72
CA PHE A 149 0.02 -2.84 -12.79
C PHE A 149 -1.10 -1.81 -12.91
N SER A 150 -1.92 -1.91 -13.95
CA SER A 150 -3.00 -0.97 -14.23
C SER A 150 -4.35 -1.69 -14.14
N PRO A 151 -5.01 -1.71 -12.95
CA PRO A 151 -6.32 -2.35 -12.80
C PRO A 151 -7.44 -1.57 -13.51
N SER A 152 -7.19 -0.30 -13.83
CA SER A 152 -8.08 0.57 -14.61
C SER A 152 -7.23 1.51 -15.48
N PRO A 153 -7.83 2.15 -16.52
CA PRO A 153 -7.14 3.16 -17.31
C PRO A 153 -6.66 4.39 -16.52
N ASP A 154 -7.18 4.58 -15.31
CA ASP A 154 -7.00 5.81 -14.53
C ASP A 154 -5.85 5.73 -13.52
N VAL A 155 -5.42 4.51 -13.13
CA VAL A 155 -4.35 4.30 -12.14
C VAL A 155 -3.38 3.19 -12.54
N ALA A 156 -2.13 3.35 -12.13
CA ALA A 156 -1.10 2.33 -12.23
C ALA A 156 -0.33 2.21 -10.91
N TYR A 157 -0.30 1.00 -10.36
CA TYR A 157 0.42 0.63 -9.14
C TYR A 157 1.81 0.10 -9.48
N ALA A 158 2.82 0.49 -8.71
CA ALA A 158 4.13 -0.14 -8.79
C ALA A 158 4.09 -1.52 -8.14
N MET A 159 4.92 -2.41 -8.68
CA MET A 159 5.18 -3.75 -8.18
C MET A 159 6.68 -3.90 -8.08
N PHE A 160 7.18 -4.41 -6.97
CA PHE A 160 8.62 -4.54 -6.72
C PHE A 160 9.06 -6.01 -6.66
N ASP A 161 10.27 -6.25 -7.15
CA ASP A 161 10.95 -7.55 -7.13
C ASP A 161 12.48 -7.35 -7.04
N GLY A 162 13.22 -8.38 -6.60
CA GLY A 162 14.69 -8.36 -6.43
C GLY A 162 15.18 -8.44 -4.98
N GLY A 163 14.28 -8.37 -4.00
CA GLY A 163 14.61 -8.51 -2.57
C GLY A 163 15.17 -7.24 -1.94
N GLY A 164 15.35 -6.17 -2.71
CA GLY A 164 15.97 -4.93 -2.24
C GLY A 164 15.10 -4.11 -1.28
N LEU A 165 13.77 -4.12 -1.43
CA LEU A 165 12.87 -3.46 -0.47
C LEU A 165 12.88 -4.22 0.86
N ALA A 166 12.77 -5.55 0.81
CA ALA A 166 12.82 -6.40 1.99
C ALA A 166 14.16 -6.26 2.74
N TRP A 167 15.28 -6.19 2.01
CA TRP A 167 16.59 -5.94 2.60
C TRP A 167 16.67 -4.54 3.24
N ALA A 168 16.21 -3.49 2.56
CA ALA A 168 16.21 -2.13 3.11
C ALA A 168 15.36 -2.02 4.38
N GLU A 169 14.20 -2.68 4.41
CA GLU A 169 13.35 -2.77 5.59
C GLU A 169 14.05 -3.49 6.75
N GLN A 170 14.76 -4.58 6.48
CA GLN A 170 15.55 -5.31 7.48
C GLN A 170 16.66 -4.43 8.07
N ARG A 171 17.40 -3.70 7.21
CA ARG A 171 18.47 -2.77 7.66
C ARG A 171 17.92 -1.63 8.52
N MET A 172 16.79 -1.05 8.14
CA MET A 172 16.10 -0.05 8.95
C MET A 172 15.74 -0.58 10.35
N LYS A 173 15.21 -1.80 10.42
CA LYS A 173 14.87 -2.47 11.69
C LYS A 173 16.12 -2.71 12.53
N ALA A 174 17.24 -3.09 11.91
CA ALA A 174 18.53 -3.26 12.55
C ALA A 174 19.20 -1.96 13.06
N GLY A 175 18.68 -0.77 12.72
CA GLY A 175 19.28 0.50 13.17
C GLY A 175 19.96 1.30 12.07
N GLU A 176 20.11 0.72 10.88
CA GLU A 176 20.93 1.28 9.81
C GLU A 176 20.11 2.22 8.91
N TYR A 177 20.79 3.20 8.31
CA TYR A 177 20.21 4.17 7.34
C TYR A 177 19.00 4.97 7.84
N ARG A 178 18.78 5.00 9.17
CA ARG A 178 17.64 5.66 9.80
C ARG A 178 17.68 7.16 9.58
N LEU A 179 16.50 7.74 9.43
CA LEU A 179 16.29 9.18 9.44
C LEU A 179 15.65 9.60 10.75
N GLU A 180 16.04 10.77 11.25
CA GLU A 180 15.48 11.32 12.47
C GLU A 180 14.11 11.96 12.20
N PRO A 181 13.12 11.74 13.09
CA PRO A 181 11.84 12.44 13.02
C PRO A 181 12.01 13.96 13.13
N ALA A 182 11.26 14.70 12.32
CA ALA A 182 11.17 16.15 12.45
C ALA A 182 10.43 16.52 13.75
N LYS A 183 10.63 17.75 14.23
CA LYS A 183 10.01 18.27 15.46
C LYS A 183 9.30 19.59 15.19
N GLY A 184 8.22 19.86 15.95
CA GLY A 184 7.55 21.16 15.93
C GLY A 184 6.97 21.48 14.55
N ASP A 185 7.23 22.69 14.04
CA ASP A 185 6.67 23.11 12.74
C ASP A 185 7.16 22.27 11.55
N ALA A 186 8.33 21.62 11.66
CA ALA A 186 8.83 20.70 10.64
C ALA A 186 8.11 19.33 10.65
N ALA A 187 7.37 19.00 11.71
CA ALA A 187 6.52 17.80 11.82
C ALA A 187 5.11 18.01 11.25
N ARG A 188 4.99 18.85 10.19
CA ARG A 188 3.72 19.19 9.54
C ARG A 188 3.75 18.83 8.05
N PRO A 189 3.63 17.52 7.72
CA PRO A 189 3.64 17.09 6.33
C PRO A 189 2.40 17.58 5.56
N ASP A 190 2.55 17.84 4.26
CA ASP A 190 1.41 18.05 3.39
C ASP A 190 0.71 16.72 3.09
N LEU A 191 -0.39 16.47 3.78
CA LEU A 191 -1.22 15.28 3.63
C LEU A 191 -2.48 15.54 2.80
N THR A 192 -2.42 16.52 1.88
CA THR A 192 -3.50 16.77 0.92
C THR A 192 -3.90 15.48 0.22
N GLY A 193 -5.21 15.22 0.20
CA GLY A 193 -5.81 14.03 -0.43
C GLY A 193 -5.87 12.79 0.44
N LEU A 194 -5.16 12.71 1.57
CA LEU A 194 -5.25 11.57 2.48
C LEU A 194 -6.56 11.65 3.31
N THR A 195 -7.63 11.06 2.79
CA THR A 195 -8.95 11.10 3.45
C THR A 195 -9.71 9.78 3.26
N CYS A 196 -9.89 9.01 4.33
CA CYS A 196 -10.76 7.83 4.30
C CYS A 196 -12.00 8.03 5.17
N ARG A 197 -13.16 8.11 4.52
CA ARG A 197 -14.46 8.31 5.17
C ARG A 197 -15.34 7.05 5.18
N PHE A 198 -14.88 5.97 4.55
CA PHE A 198 -15.60 4.71 4.49
C PHE A 198 -15.54 3.97 5.82
N ALA A 199 -16.60 3.21 6.11
CA ALA A 199 -16.62 2.26 7.21
C ALA A 199 -15.72 1.05 6.92
N GLU A 200 -15.56 0.18 7.90
CA GLU A 200 -15.00 -1.16 7.66
C GLU A 200 -15.90 -1.90 6.66
N ILE A 201 -15.30 -2.83 5.92
CA ILE A 201 -15.95 -3.59 4.87
C ILE A 201 -16.10 -5.03 5.36
N PRO A 202 -17.27 -5.43 5.89
CA PRO A 202 -17.49 -6.80 6.34
C PRO A 202 -17.34 -7.79 5.20
N ALA A 203 -16.87 -9.00 5.52
CA ALA A 203 -16.79 -10.08 4.54
C ALA A 203 -18.17 -10.38 3.96
N SER A 204 -18.28 -10.40 2.62
CA SER A 204 -19.52 -10.78 1.94
C SER A 204 -19.60 -12.28 1.70
N ARG A 205 -18.46 -12.99 1.71
CA ARG A 205 -18.36 -14.44 1.47
C ARG A 205 -18.05 -15.24 2.73
N GLY A 206 -17.95 -14.56 3.87
CA GLY A 206 -17.81 -15.15 5.19
C GLY A 206 -16.45 -14.90 5.86
N LEU A 207 -15.40 -14.59 5.09
CA LEU A 207 -14.07 -14.35 5.65
C LEU A 207 -13.24 -13.38 4.80
N ILE A 208 -12.53 -12.46 5.44
CA ILE A 208 -11.40 -11.75 4.84
C ILE A 208 -10.10 -12.49 5.17
N LEU A 209 -9.32 -12.84 4.15
CA LEU A 209 -8.02 -13.50 4.28
C LEU A 209 -6.90 -12.57 3.80
N SER A 210 -6.02 -12.16 4.71
CA SER A 210 -4.75 -11.51 4.37
C SER A 210 -3.68 -12.59 4.15
N ILE A 211 -2.92 -12.47 3.06
CA ILE A 211 -1.90 -13.43 2.61
C ILE A 211 -0.61 -12.67 2.34
N ILE A 212 0.50 -13.21 2.81
CA ILE A 212 1.86 -12.78 2.48
C ILE A 212 2.66 -14.01 2.12
N LEU A 213 3.30 -13.95 0.96
CA LEU A 213 4.11 -15.01 0.39
C LEU A 213 5.44 -14.41 -0.06
N VAL A 214 6.54 -14.76 0.61
CA VAL A 214 7.88 -14.25 0.27
C VAL A 214 8.76 -15.42 -0.19
N PRO A 215 9.57 -15.26 -1.25
CA PRO A 215 10.50 -16.29 -1.68
C PRO A 215 11.39 -16.77 -0.51
N ALA A 216 11.59 -18.08 -0.40
CA ALA A 216 12.54 -18.66 0.53
C ALA A 216 13.84 -18.98 -0.22
N PRO A 217 15.02 -18.54 0.24
CA PRO A 217 16.28 -19.14 -0.22
C PRO A 217 16.25 -20.62 0.19
N PRO A 218 16.41 -21.64 -0.69
CA PRO A 218 17.08 -21.66 -2.01
C PRO A 218 16.13 -21.81 -3.23
N ALA A 219 14.84 -21.46 -3.10
CA ALA A 219 13.87 -21.63 -4.16
C ALA A 219 14.22 -20.82 -5.41
N SER A 220 14.06 -21.44 -6.58
CA SER A 220 14.25 -20.73 -7.84
C SER A 220 13.09 -19.73 -8.07
N PRO A 221 13.36 -18.58 -8.73
CA PRO A 221 12.31 -17.62 -9.09
C PRO A 221 11.12 -18.25 -9.84
N GLU A 222 11.37 -19.28 -10.65
CA GLU A 222 10.34 -19.97 -11.44
C GLU A 222 9.40 -20.79 -10.56
N ARG A 223 9.92 -21.45 -9.51
CA ARG A 223 9.09 -22.19 -8.55
C ARG A 223 8.19 -21.25 -7.76
N PHE A 224 8.74 -20.11 -7.32
CA PHE A 224 7.95 -19.07 -6.65
C PHE A 224 6.88 -18.48 -7.58
N ALA A 225 7.24 -18.16 -8.82
CA ALA A 225 6.32 -17.69 -9.84
C ALA A 225 5.18 -18.67 -10.10
N ALA A 226 5.48 -19.98 -10.18
CA ALA A 226 4.48 -21.03 -10.35
C ALA A 226 3.52 -21.11 -9.16
N LEU A 227 4.03 -20.98 -7.93
CA LEU A 227 3.22 -20.92 -6.72
C LEU A 227 2.32 -19.69 -6.71
N ALA A 228 2.87 -18.50 -6.98
CA ALA A 228 2.10 -17.26 -7.05
C ALA A 228 0.95 -17.38 -8.07
N ARG A 229 1.23 -17.92 -9.27
CA ARG A 229 0.19 -18.20 -10.27
C ARG A 229 -0.88 -19.19 -9.78
N ALA A 230 -0.49 -20.24 -9.06
CA ALA A 230 -1.43 -21.20 -8.50
C ALA A 230 -2.36 -20.56 -7.45
N ILE A 231 -1.82 -19.71 -6.56
CA ILE A 231 -2.62 -18.97 -5.58
C ILE A 231 -3.55 -17.98 -6.27
N LEU A 232 -3.07 -17.27 -7.30
CA LEU A 232 -3.91 -16.36 -8.10
C LEU A 232 -5.03 -17.08 -8.84
N ALA A 233 -4.80 -18.32 -9.29
CA ALA A 233 -5.83 -19.14 -9.91
C ALA A 233 -6.90 -19.58 -8.91
N LEU A 234 -6.52 -19.95 -7.68
CA LEU A 234 -7.47 -20.20 -6.59
C LEU A 234 -8.27 -18.93 -6.23
N GLY A 235 -7.65 -17.76 -6.38
CA GLY A 235 -8.26 -16.44 -6.15
C GLY A 235 -9.13 -15.90 -7.30
N ALA A 236 -9.33 -16.67 -8.38
CA ALA A 236 -10.02 -16.20 -9.59
C ALA A 236 -11.48 -16.64 -9.71
N ASP A 237 -11.98 -17.49 -8.81
CA ASP A 237 -13.39 -17.90 -8.78
C ASP A 237 -14.26 -16.77 -8.18
N GLY A 238 -14.86 -15.93 -9.04
CA GLY A 238 -15.62 -14.76 -8.62
C GLY A 238 -16.83 -15.04 -7.70
N LEU A 239 -17.31 -16.28 -7.66
CA LEU A 239 -18.39 -16.68 -6.74
C LEU A 239 -17.84 -16.86 -5.33
N GLU A 240 -16.74 -17.60 -5.18
CA GLU A 240 -16.20 -17.96 -3.87
C GLU A 240 -15.12 -17.02 -3.35
N VAL A 241 -14.54 -16.16 -4.19
CA VAL A 241 -13.45 -15.24 -3.83
C VAL A 241 -13.45 -13.96 -4.68
N GLY A 242 -13.04 -12.84 -4.08
CA GLY A 242 -12.90 -11.59 -4.81
C GLY A 242 -12.22 -10.47 -4.03
N SER A 243 -12.27 -9.27 -4.61
CA SER A 243 -11.90 -8.05 -3.90
C SER A 243 -12.80 -7.88 -2.66
N PRO A 244 -12.26 -7.48 -1.51
CA PRO A 244 -13.07 -7.13 -0.35
C PRO A 244 -14.05 -6.00 -0.61
N VAL A 245 -13.80 -5.15 -1.62
CA VAL A 245 -14.64 -4.00 -1.89
C VAL A 245 -15.88 -4.42 -2.69
N PRO A 246 -17.10 -4.17 -2.17
CA PRO A 246 -18.32 -4.56 -2.86
C PRO A 246 -18.53 -3.74 -4.15
N PRO A 247 -19.27 -4.25 -5.15
CA PRO A 247 -19.46 -3.58 -6.44
C PRO A 247 -20.05 -2.16 -6.35
N GLN A 248 -20.90 -1.90 -5.35
CA GLN A 248 -21.50 -0.60 -5.08
C GLN A 248 -20.57 0.37 -4.31
N GLY A 249 -19.38 -0.09 -3.90
CA GLY A 249 -18.46 0.59 -3.01
C GLY A 249 -18.85 0.44 -1.53
N PRO A 250 -17.93 0.73 -0.59
CA PRO A 250 -18.18 0.61 0.83
C PRO A 250 -19.24 1.59 1.34
N ASP A 251 -19.82 1.25 2.49
CA ASP A 251 -20.74 2.14 3.19
C ASP A 251 -20.05 3.41 3.69
N LEU A 252 -20.75 4.53 3.53
CA LEU A 252 -20.34 5.83 4.03
C LEU A 252 -21.25 6.26 5.18
N ARG A 253 -20.83 6.01 6.42
CA ARG A 253 -21.54 6.44 7.63
C ARG A 253 -21.09 7.84 8.04
N TRP A 254 -22.02 8.63 8.59
CA TRP A 254 -21.72 9.96 9.14
C TRP A 254 -22.17 10.06 10.61
N PRO A 255 -21.32 10.56 11.52
CA PRO A 255 -19.89 10.86 11.32
C PRO A 255 -19.09 9.61 10.92
N SER A 256 -18.01 9.79 10.15
CA SER A 256 -17.19 8.65 9.72
C SER A 256 -16.38 8.09 10.89
N ALA A 257 -16.12 6.78 10.89
CA ALA A 257 -15.24 6.16 11.89
C ALA A 257 -13.82 6.77 11.89
N GLY A 258 -13.39 7.32 10.75
CA GLY A 258 -12.11 8.01 10.59
C GLY A 258 -12.11 9.50 10.94
N PHE A 259 -13.22 10.08 11.41
CA PHE A 259 -13.36 11.52 11.62
C PHE A 259 -12.24 12.14 12.47
N ARG A 260 -11.89 11.50 13.59
CA ARG A 260 -10.83 11.98 14.51
C ARG A 260 -9.46 11.95 13.85
N ILE A 261 -9.23 10.96 12.98
CA ILE A 261 -7.98 10.80 12.22
C ILE A 261 -7.91 11.89 11.16
N GLU A 262 -8.97 12.07 10.37
CA GLU A 262 -9.06 13.10 9.32
C GLU A 262 -8.87 14.51 9.91
N ALA A 263 -9.38 14.78 11.12
CA ALA A 263 -9.15 16.05 11.81
C ALA A 263 -7.67 16.29 12.18
N LYS A 264 -6.93 15.24 12.57
CA LYS A 264 -5.48 15.31 12.86
C LYS A 264 -4.66 15.50 11.58
N VAL A 265 -5.03 14.81 10.50
CA VAL A 265 -4.48 15.01 9.15
C VAL A 265 -4.68 16.46 8.69
N TRP A 266 -5.89 17.00 8.84
CA TRP A 266 -6.21 18.37 8.47
C TRP A 266 -5.47 19.42 9.32
N ALA A 267 -5.30 19.15 10.61
CA ALA A 267 -4.53 20.01 11.51
C ALA A 267 -3.05 20.08 11.09
N ALA A 268 -2.43 18.95 10.77
CA ALA A 268 -1.05 18.90 10.28
C ALA A 268 -0.87 19.72 8.99
N LYS A 269 -1.75 19.50 8.01
CA LYS A 269 -1.73 20.24 6.74
C LYS A 269 -1.84 21.76 6.92
N THR A 270 -2.72 22.21 7.81
CA THR A 270 -3.08 23.65 7.88
C THR A 270 -2.38 24.42 8.99
N GLY A 271 -1.69 23.73 9.90
CA GLY A 271 -1.16 24.32 11.14
C GLY A 271 -2.23 24.87 12.09
N ARG A 272 -3.52 24.61 11.81
CA ARG A 272 -4.64 25.12 12.62
C ARG A 272 -4.84 24.28 13.86
N ALA A 273 -5.36 24.92 14.92
CA ALA A 273 -5.76 24.24 16.14
C ALA A 273 -6.75 23.09 15.88
N LEU A 274 -6.57 21.97 16.58
CA LEU A 274 -7.31 20.72 16.33
C LEU A 274 -8.84 20.88 16.40
N TRP A 275 -9.35 21.74 17.29
CA TRP A 275 -10.80 21.98 17.40
C TRP A 275 -11.38 22.63 16.14
N SER A 276 -10.63 23.54 15.50
CA SER A 276 -11.05 24.19 14.26
C SER A 276 -11.00 23.22 13.08
N SER A 277 -9.99 22.33 13.05
CA SER A 277 -9.88 21.24 12.10
C SER A 277 -11.03 20.24 12.23
N ARG A 278 -11.42 19.89 13.47
CA ARG A 278 -12.59 19.04 13.74
C ARG A 278 -13.87 19.64 13.15
N LEU A 279 -14.14 20.92 13.39
CA LEU A 279 -15.33 21.58 12.85
C LEU A 279 -15.32 21.61 11.31
N SER A 280 -14.17 21.93 10.71
CA SER A 280 -14.01 21.97 9.26
C SER A 280 -14.24 20.59 8.61
N VAL A 281 -13.64 19.55 9.20
CA VAL A 281 -13.80 18.15 8.74
C VAL A 281 -15.24 17.67 8.95
N LEU A 282 -15.89 18.05 10.05
CA LEU A 282 -17.27 17.66 10.32
C LEU A 282 -18.22 18.20 9.24
N LEU A 283 -18.10 19.50 8.93
CA LEU A 283 -18.91 20.15 7.91
C LEU A 283 -18.65 19.56 6.52
N ARG A 284 -17.38 19.39 6.13
CA ARG A 284 -17.03 18.85 4.81
C ARG A 284 -17.41 17.38 4.64
N SER A 285 -17.24 16.57 5.67
CA SER A 285 -17.66 15.16 5.65
C SER A 285 -19.18 15.04 5.62
N PHE A 286 -19.92 15.94 6.27
CA PHE A 286 -21.37 16.01 6.20
C PHE A 286 -21.85 16.35 4.78
N LEU A 287 -21.27 17.38 4.16
CA LEU A 287 -21.58 17.75 2.77
C LEU A 287 -21.30 16.59 1.82
N ALA A 288 -20.13 15.95 1.94
CA ALA A 288 -19.81 14.78 1.15
C ALA A 288 -20.79 13.62 1.38
N HIS A 289 -21.17 13.35 2.63
CA HIS A 289 -22.17 12.33 2.95
C HIS A 289 -23.52 12.62 2.27
N LEU A 290 -23.98 13.87 2.29
CA LEU A 290 -25.20 14.29 1.59
C LEU A 290 -25.07 14.09 0.08
N THR A 291 -23.93 14.45 -0.53
CA THR A 291 -23.67 14.24 -1.95
C THR A 291 -23.73 12.75 -2.32
N PHE A 292 -23.08 11.88 -1.54
CA PHE A 292 -23.11 10.43 -1.77
C PHE A 292 -24.48 9.79 -1.51
N LYS A 293 -25.23 10.30 -0.53
CA LYS A 293 -26.57 9.79 -0.18
C LYS A 293 -27.62 10.17 -1.23
N THR A 294 -27.58 11.41 -1.71
CA THR A 294 -28.53 11.93 -2.71
C THR A 294 -28.14 11.58 -4.14
N GLY A 295 -26.86 11.30 -4.39
CA GLY A 295 -26.35 11.04 -5.74
C GLY A 295 -26.27 12.28 -6.63
N ILE A 296 -26.41 13.47 -6.05
CA ILE A 296 -26.38 14.74 -6.78
C ILE A 296 -24.97 15.05 -7.25
N ARG A 297 -24.83 15.51 -8.50
CA ARG A 297 -23.56 16.00 -9.05
C ARG A 297 -23.24 17.39 -8.48
N VAL A 298 -21.99 17.61 -8.06
CA VAL A 298 -21.53 18.90 -7.53
C VAL A 298 -20.37 19.39 -8.39
N GLY A 299 -20.63 20.39 -9.24
CA GLY A 299 -19.65 20.85 -10.23
C GLY A 299 -19.22 19.70 -11.15
N ARG A 300 -17.93 19.38 -11.18
CA ARG A 300 -17.36 18.26 -11.96
C ARG A 300 -17.42 16.90 -11.23
N PHE A 301 -17.83 16.88 -9.97
CA PHE A 301 -17.88 15.67 -9.16
C PHE A 301 -19.17 14.90 -9.39
N ASP A 302 -19.05 13.61 -9.75
CA ASP A 302 -20.16 12.67 -9.85
C ASP A 302 -19.94 11.52 -8.84
N PRO A 303 -20.78 11.40 -7.79
CA PRO A 303 -20.62 10.38 -6.74
C PRO A 303 -20.80 8.95 -7.26
N ARG A 304 -21.58 8.73 -8.33
CA ARG A 304 -21.77 7.40 -8.92
C ARG A 304 -20.54 6.98 -9.70
N ARG A 305 -20.00 7.90 -10.51
CA ARG A 305 -18.73 7.72 -11.22
C ARG A 305 -17.60 7.44 -10.22
N TYR A 306 -17.49 8.27 -9.17
CA TYR A 306 -16.48 8.12 -8.12
C TYR A 306 -16.54 6.74 -7.45
N ARG A 307 -17.74 6.24 -7.10
CA ARG A 307 -17.88 4.89 -6.52
C ARG A 307 -17.42 3.79 -7.47
N ALA A 308 -17.78 3.89 -8.75
CA ALA A 308 -17.37 2.90 -9.74
C ALA A 308 -15.85 2.91 -9.97
N GLU A 309 -15.24 4.10 -10.02
CA GLU A 309 -13.78 4.27 -10.09
C GLU A 309 -13.09 3.75 -8.84
N LEU A 310 -13.62 4.07 -7.65
CA LEU A 310 -13.10 3.62 -6.37
C LEU A 310 -12.97 2.10 -6.32
N VAL A 311 -13.98 1.34 -6.75
CA VAL A 311 -13.93 -0.14 -6.74
C VAL A 311 -12.85 -0.65 -7.70
N ARG A 312 -12.75 -0.08 -8.90
CA ARG A 312 -11.75 -0.48 -9.91
C ARG A 312 -10.33 -0.14 -9.50
N ASN A 313 -10.15 0.96 -8.79
CA ASN A 313 -8.84 1.48 -8.38
C ASN A 313 -8.39 0.89 -7.03
N THR A 314 -8.85 -0.29 -6.63
CA THR A 314 -8.47 -0.91 -5.35
C THR A 314 -7.17 -1.70 -5.45
N ASP A 315 -6.28 -1.48 -4.49
CA ASP A 315 -5.03 -2.20 -4.32
C ASP A 315 -5.17 -3.24 -3.21
N PHE A 316 -5.82 -4.36 -3.55
CA PHE A 316 -6.01 -5.53 -2.67
C PHE A 316 -5.05 -6.69 -2.98
N ARG A 317 -4.20 -6.53 -4.00
CA ARG A 317 -3.19 -7.52 -4.43
C ARG A 317 -1.98 -6.80 -5.02
N LYS A 318 -0.78 -7.18 -4.58
CA LYS A 318 0.47 -6.52 -4.98
C LYS A 318 1.68 -7.43 -4.85
N PHE A 319 2.78 -7.01 -5.48
CA PHE A 319 4.10 -7.58 -5.31
C PHE A 319 5.05 -6.56 -4.67
N ASP A 320 5.68 -6.93 -3.56
CA ASP A 320 6.72 -6.16 -2.86
C ASP A 320 7.87 -7.07 -2.38
N ASP A 321 8.63 -7.62 -3.33
CA ASP A 321 9.56 -8.75 -3.13
C ASP A 321 8.88 -10.06 -2.72
N GLY A 322 7.55 -10.09 -2.76
CA GLY A 322 6.69 -11.22 -2.48
C GLY A 322 5.25 -10.91 -2.86
N LEU A 323 4.38 -11.92 -2.92
CA LEU A 323 2.96 -11.72 -3.19
C LEU A 323 2.21 -11.37 -1.90
N ARG A 324 1.49 -10.25 -1.91
CA ARG A 324 0.56 -9.85 -0.85
C ARG A 324 -0.84 -9.69 -1.38
N MET A 325 -1.82 -10.24 -0.66
CA MET A 325 -3.24 -10.17 -1.04
C MET A 325 -4.14 -10.04 0.17
N THR A 326 -5.25 -9.31 0.02
CA THR A 326 -6.38 -9.32 0.94
C THR A 326 -7.62 -9.72 0.15
N LEU A 327 -8.21 -10.86 0.50
CA LEU A 327 -9.28 -11.50 -0.27
C LEU A 327 -10.53 -11.63 0.58
N ASP A 328 -11.70 -11.35 0.01
CA ASP A 328 -12.98 -11.77 0.58
C ASP A 328 -13.35 -13.11 -0.02
N CYS A 329 -13.45 -14.15 0.81
CA CYS A 329 -13.60 -15.53 0.37
C CYS A 329 -14.42 -16.39 1.33
N THR A 330 -14.86 -17.55 0.86
CA THR A 330 -15.46 -18.56 1.74
C THR A 330 -14.39 -19.22 2.61
N PRO A 331 -14.75 -19.72 3.81
CA PRO A 331 -13.82 -20.50 4.63
C PRO A 331 -13.18 -21.68 3.89
N ALA A 332 -13.92 -22.35 3.00
CA ALA A 332 -13.42 -23.46 2.20
C ALA A 332 -12.35 -23.04 1.17
N VAL A 333 -12.46 -21.85 0.55
CA VAL A 333 -11.39 -21.29 -0.27
C VAL A 333 -10.16 -20.98 0.58
N ALA A 334 -10.35 -20.35 1.74
CA ALA A 334 -9.25 -20.03 2.63
C ALA A 334 -8.49 -21.28 3.08
N ASP A 335 -9.20 -22.36 3.43
CA ASP A 335 -8.60 -23.65 3.79
C ASP A 335 -7.75 -24.22 2.64
N ARG A 336 -8.24 -24.18 1.40
CA ARG A 336 -7.49 -24.64 0.21
C ARG A 336 -6.25 -23.79 -0.06
N ILE A 337 -6.36 -22.47 0.04
CA ILE A 337 -5.24 -21.54 -0.14
C ILE A 337 -4.17 -21.83 0.93
N GLU A 338 -4.56 -21.88 2.20
CA GLU A 338 -3.63 -22.13 3.30
C GLU A 338 -3.00 -23.53 3.20
N GLN A 339 -3.74 -24.55 2.79
CA GLN A 339 -3.19 -25.88 2.55
C GLN A 339 -2.11 -25.83 1.46
N ARG A 340 -2.38 -25.17 0.33
CA ARG A 340 -1.40 -25.02 -0.75
C ARG A 340 -0.16 -24.25 -0.31
N LEU A 341 -0.34 -23.21 0.52
CA LEU A 341 0.74 -22.42 1.10
C LEU A 341 1.58 -23.23 2.08
N ARG A 342 0.95 -24.01 2.98
CA ARG A 342 1.65 -24.89 3.93
C ARG A 342 2.52 -25.93 3.22
N LEU A 343 2.00 -26.55 2.15
CA LEU A 343 2.78 -27.46 1.31
C LEU A 343 3.99 -26.76 0.68
N ALA A 344 3.79 -25.57 0.11
CA ALA A 344 4.89 -24.79 -0.46
C ALA A 344 5.97 -24.39 0.56
N ALA A 345 5.56 -24.07 1.78
CA ALA A 345 6.49 -23.76 2.88
C ALA A 345 7.30 -25.00 3.29
N ALA A 346 6.65 -26.16 3.40
CA ALA A 346 7.32 -27.43 3.68
C ALA A 346 8.31 -27.84 2.57
N GLU A 347 8.01 -27.51 1.32
CA GLU A 347 8.90 -27.70 0.16
C GLU A 347 10.03 -26.66 0.05
N GLY A 348 10.10 -25.70 0.98
CA GLY A 348 11.09 -24.63 0.98
C GLY A 348 10.95 -23.64 -0.18
N ILE A 349 9.76 -23.53 -0.79
CA ILE A 349 9.52 -22.60 -1.92
C ILE A 349 9.39 -21.16 -1.41
N ALA A 350 8.67 -20.98 -0.30
CA ALA A 350 8.33 -19.66 0.19
C ALA A 350 8.09 -19.66 1.70
N ARG A 351 8.35 -18.52 2.33
CA ARG A 351 7.89 -18.20 3.67
C ARG A 351 6.49 -17.61 3.58
N ILE A 352 5.60 -18.08 4.44
CA ILE A 352 4.17 -17.78 4.37
C ILE A 352 3.69 -17.08 5.64
N GLY A 353 2.77 -16.15 5.46
CA GLY A 353 2.01 -15.51 6.53
C GLY A 353 0.57 -15.36 6.09
N THR A 354 -0.38 -15.77 6.94
CA THR A 354 -1.82 -15.66 6.65
C THR A 354 -2.56 -15.21 7.89
N HIS A 355 -3.62 -14.42 7.69
CA HIS A 355 -4.47 -13.97 8.79
C HIS A 355 -5.93 -13.91 8.37
N ARG A 356 -6.80 -14.52 9.18
CA ARG A 356 -8.25 -14.60 9.00
C ARG A 356 -8.93 -13.54 9.86
N GLN A 357 -9.86 -12.79 9.27
CA GLN A 357 -10.59 -11.72 9.96
C GLN A 357 -11.97 -11.46 9.33
N GLU A 358 -12.83 -10.70 10.02
CA GLU A 358 -14.23 -10.52 9.63
C GLU A 358 -14.46 -9.34 8.66
N ALA A 359 -13.52 -8.40 8.57
CA ALA A 359 -13.65 -7.20 7.77
C ALA A 359 -12.33 -6.72 7.19
N ALA A 360 -12.42 -5.94 6.11
CA ALA A 360 -11.31 -5.22 5.50
C ALA A 360 -11.40 -3.72 5.82
N LEU A 361 -10.26 -3.06 5.77
CA LEU A 361 -10.12 -1.61 5.84
C LEU A 361 -9.66 -1.05 4.50
N MET A 362 -10.17 0.13 4.20
CA MET A 362 -9.73 0.94 3.09
C MET A 362 -8.95 2.14 3.62
N THR A 363 -7.85 2.48 2.97
CA THR A 363 -7.14 3.75 3.16
C THR A 363 -7.03 4.46 1.83
N CYS A 364 -7.51 5.71 1.77
CA CYS A 364 -7.67 6.42 0.50
C CYS A 364 -6.68 7.58 0.39
N PHE A 365 -6.00 7.65 -0.74
CA PHE A 365 -5.28 8.83 -1.18
C PHE A 365 -5.96 9.37 -2.44
N VAL A 366 -6.57 10.54 -2.29
CA VAL A 366 -7.47 11.18 -3.24
C VAL A 366 -6.99 12.62 -3.47
N PRO A 367 -5.91 12.84 -4.26
CA PRO A 367 -5.36 14.17 -4.50
C PRO A 367 -6.42 15.18 -4.94
N SER A 368 -7.34 14.74 -5.80
CA SER A 368 -8.55 15.46 -6.17
C SER A 368 -9.72 14.51 -6.34
N ALA A 369 -10.84 14.79 -5.67
CA ALA A 369 -12.06 13.98 -5.78
C ALA A 369 -12.71 14.04 -7.18
N SER A 370 -12.36 15.03 -8.01
CA SER A 370 -12.86 15.17 -9.38
C SER A 370 -11.97 14.50 -10.43
N ARG A 371 -10.81 13.98 -10.04
CA ARG A 371 -9.93 13.21 -10.89
C ARG A 371 -10.14 11.71 -10.62
N SER A 372 -9.88 10.90 -11.64
CA SER A 372 -10.05 9.44 -11.60
C SER A 372 -8.82 8.70 -11.08
N ASP A 373 -7.73 9.42 -10.77
CA ASP A 373 -6.44 8.87 -10.34
C ASP A 373 -6.35 8.65 -8.82
N HIS A 374 -7.49 8.56 -8.15
CA HIS A 374 -7.53 8.25 -6.72
C HIS A 374 -7.19 6.78 -6.48
N VAL A 375 -6.38 6.54 -5.45
CA VAL A 375 -5.89 5.21 -5.09
C VAL A 375 -6.45 4.77 -3.73
N HIS A 376 -6.79 3.49 -3.64
CA HIS A 376 -7.45 2.90 -2.47
C HIS A 376 -6.73 1.63 -2.04
N PHE A 377 -5.99 1.73 -0.94
CA PHE A 377 -5.28 0.59 -0.36
C PHE A 377 -6.26 -0.26 0.45
N ILE A 378 -6.23 -1.56 0.22
CA ILE A 378 -7.05 -2.52 0.95
C ILE A 378 -6.15 -3.40 1.82
N ASP A 379 -6.52 -3.49 3.09
CA ASP A 379 -5.89 -4.33 4.09
C ASP A 379 -6.98 -4.93 4.99
N GLY A 380 -6.60 -5.85 5.87
CA GLY A 380 -7.46 -6.40 6.90
C GLY A 380 -7.78 -5.45 8.04
N ALA A 381 -8.97 -5.58 8.65
CA ALA A 381 -9.35 -4.73 9.77
C ALA A 381 -8.70 -5.15 11.11
N ALA A 382 -8.44 -6.44 11.30
CA ALA A 382 -7.90 -7.00 12.55
C ALA A 382 -6.36 -7.12 12.52
N GLY A 383 -5.69 -6.13 11.93
CA GLY A 383 -4.23 -6.14 11.77
C GLY A 383 -3.74 -6.68 10.43
N GLY A 384 -4.60 -7.31 9.61
CA GLY A 384 -4.34 -7.54 8.19
C GLY A 384 -2.95 -8.07 7.82
N TYR A 385 -2.24 -7.37 6.93
CA TYR A 385 -0.87 -7.68 6.56
C TYR A 385 0.08 -7.68 7.77
N ALA A 386 -0.11 -6.80 8.74
CA ALA A 386 0.74 -6.78 9.91
C ALA A 386 0.65 -8.10 10.69
N ALA A 387 -0.57 -8.59 10.93
CA ALA A 387 -0.84 -9.86 11.60
C ALA A 387 -0.37 -11.06 10.76
N ALA A 388 -0.63 -11.07 9.46
CA ALA A 388 -0.12 -12.12 8.56
C ALA A 388 1.41 -12.17 8.58
N ALA A 389 2.07 -11.02 8.58
CA ALA A 389 3.51 -10.92 8.57
C ALA A 389 4.15 -11.30 9.92
N ALA A 390 3.40 -11.33 11.02
CA ALA A 390 3.86 -11.86 12.30
C ALA A 390 3.98 -13.40 12.30
N MET A 391 3.25 -14.07 11.40
CA MET A 391 3.29 -15.52 11.23
C MET A 391 4.47 -16.00 10.35
N LEU A 392 5.23 -15.07 9.75
CA LEU A 392 6.35 -15.42 8.87
C LEU A 392 7.52 -16.02 9.68
N PRO A 393 8.05 -17.19 9.28
CA PRO A 393 9.24 -17.76 9.91
C PRO A 393 10.46 -16.84 9.78
N GLY A 394 11.26 -16.77 10.85
CA GLY A 394 12.52 -16.01 10.87
C GLY A 394 12.35 -14.50 10.94
N ARG A 395 11.15 -14.00 11.27
CA ARG A 395 10.97 -12.62 11.70
C ARG A 395 11.29 -12.57 13.19
N ASP A 396 12.29 -11.77 13.58
CA ASP A 396 12.56 -11.52 15.00
C ASP A 396 11.26 -11.03 15.64
N SER A 397 10.83 -11.72 16.69
CA SER A 397 9.69 -11.33 17.51
C SER A 397 10.04 -10.04 18.25
N GLU A 398 9.85 -8.89 17.61
CA GLU A 398 9.92 -7.59 18.28
C GLU A 398 8.69 -7.43 19.19
N GLY A 399 8.88 -7.54 20.51
CA GLY A 399 7.84 -7.15 21.48
C GLY A 399 7.78 -7.85 22.85
N SER A 400 8.90 -8.17 23.50
CA SER A 400 8.98 -8.21 24.97
C SER A 400 10.24 -7.46 25.40
N ALA A 401 10.09 -6.16 25.62
CA ALA A 401 10.95 -5.32 26.45
C ALA A 401 10.19 -4.03 26.76
#